data_AF-A0A432QP22-F1
#
_entry.id   AF-A0A432QP22-F1
#
_cell.length_a   1.000
_cell.length_b   1.000
_cell.length_c   1.000
_cell.angle_alpha   90.00
_cell.angle_beta   90.00
_cell.angle_gamma   90.00
#
_symmetry.space_group_name_H-M   'P 1'
#
loop_
_entity.id
_entity.type
_entity.pdbx_description
1 polymer ?
#
loop_
_entity_poly.entity_id
_entity_poly.type
_entity_poly.pdbx_seq_one_letter_code
_entity_poly.pdbx_strand_id
1 'polypeptide(L)'
;MLKSLLEDFKGYIVLKGVKSGSYVEDQLIKNGEILSRIKHKRDNLVVRGTGCAFSSTLLSLLAKGSSISEAFEKASKFLELYRKEHFLKPGMFQGYSTV
;
A
#
# COMPACT_ATOMS: atom_id res chain seq x y z
N MET A 1 6.76 -12.87 -15.41
CA MET A 1 6.14 -11.65 -15.97
C MET A 1 6.38 -10.42 -15.09
N LEU A 2 6.22 -10.48 -13.74
CA LEU A 2 6.58 -9.32 -12.88
C LEU A 2 8.10 -9.12 -12.75
N LYS A 3 8.88 -10.21 -12.61
CA LYS A 3 10.33 -10.16 -12.38
C LYS A 3 11.10 -9.37 -13.45
N SER A 4 10.79 -9.58 -14.73
CA SER A 4 11.38 -8.83 -15.85
C SER A 4 11.05 -7.34 -15.81
N LEU A 5 9.85 -6.96 -15.36
CA LEU A 5 9.49 -5.54 -15.15
C LEU A 5 10.32 -4.90 -14.02
N LEU A 6 10.65 -5.66 -12.98
CA LEU A 6 11.42 -5.18 -11.83
C LEU A 6 12.92 -4.98 -12.16
N GLU A 7 13.45 -5.75 -13.10
CA GLU A 7 14.87 -5.74 -13.48
C GLU A 7 15.22 -4.54 -14.38
N ASP A 8 14.36 -4.21 -15.35
CA ASP A 8 14.63 -3.15 -16.33
C ASP A 8 14.09 -1.76 -15.93
N PHE A 9 13.24 -1.68 -14.91
CA PHE A 9 12.65 -0.42 -14.48
C PHE A 9 13.60 0.42 -13.63
N LYS A 10 13.98 1.59 -14.16
CA LYS A 10 14.76 2.59 -13.43
C LYS A 10 13.86 3.45 -12.54
N GLY A 11 13.61 2.98 -11.32
CA GLY A 11 12.85 3.73 -10.33
C GLY A 11 12.52 2.94 -9.09
N TYR A 12 11.58 3.45 -8.30
CA TYR A 12 11.04 2.75 -7.14
C TYR A 12 9.71 2.09 -7.52
N ILE A 13 9.52 0.86 -7.06
CA ILE A 13 8.30 0.09 -7.26
C ILE A 13 7.74 -0.22 -5.89
N VAL A 14 6.43 -0.03 -5.71
CA VAL A 14 5.73 -0.51 -4.53
C VAL A 14 4.84 -1.67 -4.94
N LEU A 15 5.13 -2.85 -4.38
CA LEU A 15 4.30 -4.04 -4.54
C LEU A 15 3.47 -4.22 -3.27
N LYS A 16 2.15 -4.09 -3.38
CA LYS A 16 1.24 -4.13 -2.23
C LYS A 16 0.55 -5.47 -2.07
N GLY A 17 0.20 -5.79 -0.82
CA GLY A 17 -0.69 -6.91 -0.51
C GLY A 17 -0.10 -8.29 -0.83
N VAL A 18 1.22 -8.44 -0.79
CA VAL A 18 1.90 -9.73 -0.99
C VAL A 18 1.53 -10.66 0.16
N LYS A 19 0.90 -11.80 -0.14
CA LYS A 19 0.45 -12.74 0.90
C LYS A 19 1.65 -13.40 1.56
N SER A 20 1.67 -13.41 2.90
CA SER A 20 2.75 -13.98 3.72
C SER A 20 2.13 -14.65 4.96
N GLY A 21 1.67 -15.90 4.81
CA GLY A 21 0.96 -16.63 5.86
C GLY A 21 -0.32 -15.90 6.32
N SER A 22 -0.39 -15.58 7.61
CA SER A 22 -1.47 -14.79 8.23
C SER A 22 -1.32 -13.27 8.08
N TYR A 23 -0.34 -12.82 7.29
CA TYR A 23 -0.05 -11.42 7.03
C TYR A 23 -0.17 -11.08 5.54
N VAL A 24 -0.25 -9.79 5.26
CA VAL A 24 0.01 -9.20 3.96
C VAL A 24 1.16 -8.21 4.07
N GLU A 25 2.00 -8.17 3.05
CA GLU A 25 3.18 -7.30 3.02
C GLU A 25 3.07 -6.28 1.90
N ASP A 26 3.35 -5.02 2.24
CA ASP A 26 3.70 -4.01 1.25
C ASP A 26 5.23 -3.96 1.15
N GLN A 27 5.77 -3.93 -0.07
CA GLN A 27 7.20 -4.01 -0.35
C GLN A 27 7.64 -2.81 -1.19
N LEU A 28 8.69 -2.12 -0.76
CA LEU A 28 9.38 -1.09 -1.53
C LEU A 28 10.58 -1.73 -2.23
N ILE A 29 10.63 -1.63 -3.55
CA ILE A 29 11.62 -2.30 -4.41
C ILE A 29 12.37 -1.25 -5.23
N LYS A 30 13.68 -1.43 -5.40
CA LYS A 30 14.52 -0.66 -6.31
C LYS A 30 15.54 -1.60 -6.95
N ASN A 31 15.70 -1.53 -8.28
CA ASN A 31 16.66 -2.36 -9.02
C ASN A 31 16.52 -3.87 -8.71
N GLY A 32 15.28 -4.37 -8.64
CA GLY A 32 15.00 -5.76 -8.27
C GLY A 32 15.18 -6.12 -6.78
N GLU A 33 15.71 -5.23 -5.95
CA GLU A 33 15.96 -5.48 -4.52
C GLU A 33 14.86 -4.90 -3.62
N ILE A 34 14.45 -5.65 -2.60
CA ILE A 34 13.49 -5.17 -1.60
C ILE A 34 14.22 -4.33 -0.57
N LEU A 35 13.94 -3.02 -0.55
CA LEU A 35 14.51 -2.05 0.38
C LEU A 35 13.77 -2.02 1.72
N SER A 36 12.46 -2.23 1.73
CA SER A 36 11.63 -2.19 2.94
C SER A 36 10.39 -3.07 2.81
N ARG A 37 9.90 -3.56 3.94
CA ARG A 37 8.68 -4.36 4.06
C ARG A 37 7.85 -3.86 5.23
N ILE A 38 6.57 -3.59 5.00
CA ILE A 38 5.59 -3.32 6.05
C ILE A 38 4.60 -4.47 6.10
N LYS A 39 4.52 -5.13 7.25
CA LYS A 39 3.60 -6.25 7.49
C LYS A 39 2.32 -5.76 8.13
N HIS A 40 1.19 -6.19 7.59
CA HIS A 40 -0.13 -5.98 8.17
C HIS A 40 -0.77 -7.33 8.46
N LYS A 41 -1.47 -7.45 9.59
CA LYS A 41 -2.26 -8.65 9.87
C LYS A 41 -3.36 -8.75 8.83
N ARG A 42 -3.49 -9.92 8.19
CA ARG A 42 -4.55 -10.13 7.21
C ARG A 42 -5.89 -10.17 7.93
N ASP A 43 -6.87 -9.48 7.36
CA ASP A 43 -8.27 -9.48 7.79
C ASP A 43 -9.17 -9.88 6.61
N ASN A 44 -10.47 -9.98 6.89
CA ASN A 44 -11.50 -10.25 5.87
C ASN A 44 -12.21 -8.96 5.41
N LEU A 45 -11.61 -7.79 5.68
CA LEU A 45 -12.20 -6.50 5.35
C LEU A 45 -11.94 -6.14 3.89
N VAL A 46 -12.98 -6.23 3.06
CA VAL A 46 -12.89 -5.92 1.63
C VAL A 46 -13.23 -4.44 1.40
N VAL A 47 -12.20 -3.63 1.17
CA VAL A 47 -12.31 -2.20 0.88
C VAL A 47 -11.75 -1.91 -0.52
N ARG A 48 -12.58 -1.31 -1.38
CA ARG A 48 -12.20 -0.86 -2.72
C ARG A 48 -11.47 0.48 -2.65
N GLY A 49 -10.70 0.81 -3.70
CA GLY A 49 -9.98 2.10 -3.78
C GLY A 49 -8.73 2.22 -2.88
N THR A 50 -8.37 1.16 -2.13
CA THR A 50 -7.19 1.15 -1.26
C THR A 50 -5.87 1.32 -2.01
N GLY A 51 -5.80 0.91 -3.28
CA GLY A 51 -4.71 1.21 -4.20
C GLY A 51 -4.58 2.71 -4.44
N CYS A 52 -5.65 3.35 -4.92
CA CYS A 52 -5.69 4.78 -5.23
C CYS A 52 -5.43 5.67 -4.01
N ALA A 53 -6.04 5.34 -2.86
CA ALA A 53 -5.84 6.08 -1.61
C ALA A 53 -4.36 6.03 -1.17
N PHE A 54 -3.73 4.86 -1.27
CA PHE A 54 -2.30 4.72 -0.99
C PHE A 54 -1.45 5.55 -1.95
N SER A 55 -1.66 5.41 -3.26
CA SER A 55 -0.84 6.13 -4.25
C SER A 55 -0.97 7.65 -4.12
N SER A 56 -2.18 8.14 -3.82
CA SER A 56 -2.42 9.57 -3.58
C SER A 56 -1.72 10.06 -2.32
N THR A 57 -1.73 9.25 -1.25
CA THR A 57 -1.03 9.56 0.01
C THR A 57 0.48 9.57 -0.19
N LEU A 58 1.01 8.55 -0.86
CA LEU A 58 2.44 8.43 -1.18
C LEU A 58 2.92 9.65 -1.98
N LEU A 59 2.21 9.99 -3.06
CA LEU A 59 2.53 11.16 -3.89
C LEU A 59 2.50 12.46 -3.09
N SER A 60 1.47 12.65 -2.25
CA SER A 60 1.34 13.85 -1.42
C SER A 60 2.52 14.01 -0.45
N LEU A 61 2.97 12.90 0.15
CA LEU A 61 4.13 12.91 1.05
C LEU A 61 5.43 13.20 0.31
N LEU A 62 5.63 12.60 -0.87
CA LEU A 62 6.77 12.88 -1.73
C LEU A 62 6.79 14.35 -2.16
N ALA A 63 5.65 14.90 -2.58
CA ALA A 63 5.50 16.30 -2.97
C ALA A 63 5.77 17.26 -1.80
N LYS A 64 5.49 16.84 -0.56
CA LYS A 64 5.84 17.57 0.66
C LYS A 64 7.33 17.54 0.99
N GLY A 65 8.12 16.70 0.31
CA GLY A 65 9.57 16.57 0.51
C GLY A 65 9.99 15.40 1.40
N SER A 66 9.08 14.48 1.75
CA SER A 66 9.48 13.25 2.45
C SER A 66 10.36 12.37 1.56
N SER A 67 11.29 11.64 2.18
CA SER A 67 12.04 10.60 1.49
C SER A 67 11.10 9.47 1.03
N ILE A 68 11.50 8.70 0.02
CA ILE A 68 10.70 7.56 -0.47
C ILE A 68 10.40 6.53 0.62
N SER A 69 11.37 6.22 1.50
CA SER A 69 11.19 5.28 2.60
C SER A 69 10.17 5.78 3.62
N GLU A 70 10.27 7.07 3.98
CA GLU A 70 9.33 7.71 4.92
C GLU A 70 7.92 7.81 4.32
N ALA A 71 7.83 8.22 3.05
CA ALA A 71 6.57 8.35 2.34
C ALA A 71 5.86 6.99 2.21
N PHE A 72 6.62 5.95 1.89
CA PHE A 72 6.14 4.56 1.82
C PHE A 72 5.61 4.08 3.17
N GLU A 73 6.39 4.23 4.24
CA GLU A 73 5.98 3.79 5.59
C GLU A 73 4.71 4.50 6.05
N LYS A 74 4.65 5.83 5.89
CA LYS A 74 3.47 6.62 6.28
C LYS A 74 2.25 6.28 5.43
N ALA A 75 2.40 6.05 4.13
CA ALA A 75 1.29 5.68 3.25
C ALA A 75 0.72 4.29 3.59
N SER A 76 1.56 3.31 3.91
CA SER A 76 1.09 1.98 4.34
C SER A 76 0.39 2.03 5.69
N LYS A 77 0.92 2.78 6.66
CA LYS A 77 0.26 2.99 7.97
C LYS A 77 -1.07 3.72 7.84
N PHE A 78 -1.12 4.78 7.04
CA PHE A 78 -2.36 5.49 6.72
C PHE A 78 -3.41 4.52 6.18
N LEU A 79 -3.03 3.65 5.24
CA LEU A 79 -3.97 2.75 4.61
C LEU A 79 -4.53 1.70 5.59
N GLU A 80 -3.71 1.19 6.50
CA GLU A 80 -4.18 0.28 7.55
C GLU A 80 -5.27 0.91 8.40
N LEU A 81 -5.08 2.16 8.83
CA LEU A 81 -6.08 2.92 9.59
C LEU A 81 -7.30 3.23 8.74
N TYR A 82 -7.10 3.75 7.53
CA TYR A 82 -8.17 4.09 6.58
C TYR A 82 -9.12 2.91 6.31
N ARG A 83 -8.57 1.70 6.16
CA ARG A 83 -9.37 0.48 5.95
C ARG A 83 -10.21 0.12 7.17
N LYS A 84 -9.68 0.27 8.39
CA LYS A 84 -10.44 -0.01 9.63
C LYS A 84 -11.54 1.02 9.85
N GLU A 85 -11.26 2.30 9.58
CA GLU A 85 -12.23 3.39 9.75
C GLU A 85 -13.41 3.34 8.78
N HIS A 86 -13.21 2.78 7.58
CA HIS A 86 -14.27 2.61 6.56
C HIS A 86 -15.50 1.84 7.07
N PHE A 87 -15.34 0.98 8.08
CA PHE A 87 -16.41 0.20 8.70
C PHE A 87 -16.98 0.82 9.98
N LEU A 88 -16.33 1.87 10.51
CA LEU A 88 -16.70 2.50 11.78
C LEU A 88 -17.40 3.85 11.58
N LYS A 89 -17.14 4.56 10.48
CA LYS A 89 -17.65 5.91 10.23
C LYS A 89 -18.85 5.91 9.28
N PRO A 90 -20.00 6.51 9.65
CA PRO A 90 -21.14 6.68 8.74
C PRO A 90 -20.72 7.47 7.49
N GLY A 91 -21.16 7.04 6.31
CA GLY A 91 -20.94 7.75 5.05
C GLY A 91 -19.77 7.26 4.19
N MET A 92 -18.96 6.29 4.67
CA MET A 92 -17.88 5.67 3.89
C MET A 92 -18.34 4.42 3.09
N PHE A 93 -19.65 4.23 2.93
CA PHE A 93 -20.26 3.04 2.31
C PHE A 93 -19.93 2.83 0.81
N GLN A 94 -19.37 3.83 0.14
CA GLN A 94 -18.99 3.76 -1.27
C GLN A 94 -17.76 2.87 -1.54
N GLY A 95 -17.01 2.49 -0.49
CA GLY A 95 -15.84 1.62 -0.60
C GLY A 95 -16.13 0.11 -0.49
N TYR A 96 -17.39 -0.29 -0.29
CA TYR A 96 -17.77 -1.66 0.04
C TYR A 96 -17.83 -2.51 -1.24
N SER A 97 -17.27 -3.71 -1.19
CA SER A 97 -17.65 -4.75 -2.14
C SER A 97 -18.95 -5.37 -1.64
N THR A 98 -20.05 -5.15 -2.34
CA THR A 98 -21.33 -5.86 -2.10
C THR A 98 -21.37 -7.24 -2.76
N VAL A 99 -20.23 -7.69 -3.30
CA VAL A 99 -19.99 -9.02 -3.87
C VAL A 99 -18.88 -9.71 -3.10
#